data_AF-Q2GSG2-F1
#
_entry.id   AF-Q2GSG2-F1
#
_cell.length_a   1.000
_cell.length_b   1.000
_cell.length_c   1.000
_cell.angle_alpha   90.00
_cell.angle_beta   90.00
_cell.angle_gamma   90.00
#
_symmetry.space_group_name_H-M   'P 1'
#
loop_
_entity.id
_entity.type
_entity.pdbx_description
1 polymer ?
#
loop_
_entity_poly.entity_id
_entity_poly.type
_entity_poly.pdbx_seq_one_letter_code
_entity_poly.pdbx_strand_id
1 'polypeptide(L)'
;MWRAAICVTAALSWAGVQSAPAPTATPFPVVGAKTGINKNTGQTPARLNINTLWARGGPQWDLYVLALSELQAMNETDELSYFGITGIHGFPHSAWNGVSHVDGAPNTGFCPHGQVLVSHAVRLAGEYPPNLQPEYVGAAQTLRQPYWDWAADSTLPPATYAINVTVRAPCGVIEIANPLRGYRFQQLPLESSFGGFLATYPQTIRCLGKGDLLSNITASNEAMVLAAKDLTTDVYDIFARERTFDSSGWRVSSLEFPHNLVHALLFNPKPGDIQADASSMLHHCNVDRLVAMWQVIHYEEDMFTNKGTSTGQYGTIESSIVTADSPLKPFFDENMNFLTSKSVRNITTFGYTYPEMPNWKMSPEARASYGRAQINSLYGEKDDDLRSARALKGAGYPSVIGRMSLLAVPRTGVASASLPLREVLVGNHSMRDLPPEKVVLFLQEEMTTEIRGSDGRQVPVTRVPSLHIQITSMEYIPRANDSSFPVFGNAQRWPAEVR
;
A
#
# COMPACT_ATOMS: atom_id res chain seq x y z
N MET A 1 -3.43 43.63 29.89
CA MET A 1 -2.05 43.75 29.35
C MET A 1 -1.18 42.79 30.14
N TRP A 2 -0.23 42.12 29.46
CA TRP A 2 0.46 40.87 29.81
C TRP A 2 -0.34 39.59 29.51
N ARG A 3 -0.11 39.02 28.32
CA ARG A 3 -0.12 37.57 28.06
C ARG A 3 0.99 37.29 27.04
N ALA A 4 2.14 36.89 27.57
CA ALA A 4 3.31 36.50 26.80
C ALA A 4 3.00 35.25 25.97
N ALA A 5 3.43 35.24 24.71
CA ALA A 5 3.54 34.05 23.91
C ALA A 5 4.73 33.23 24.45
N ILE A 6 4.45 32.08 25.06
CA ILE A 6 5.48 31.13 25.49
C ILE A 6 5.88 30.34 24.24
N CYS A 7 7.05 30.67 23.69
CA CYS A 7 7.72 29.88 22.66
C CYS A 7 8.69 28.93 23.39
N VAL A 8 8.40 27.63 23.40
CA VAL A 8 9.30 26.64 24.00
C VAL A 8 10.36 26.27 22.97
N THR A 9 11.61 26.65 23.23
CA THR A 9 12.80 26.04 22.62
C THR A 9 13.55 25.32 23.74
N ALA A 10 13.85 24.04 23.53
CA ALA A 10 14.67 23.26 24.46
C ALA A 10 15.70 22.46 23.67
N ALA A 11 16.97 22.67 24.00
CA ALA A 11 18.09 21.81 23.63
C ALA A 11 18.98 21.66 24.86
N LEU A 12 19.33 20.44 25.23
CA LEU A 12 20.53 20.06 25.99
C LEU A 12 20.67 18.53 26.03
N SER A 13 21.84 18.06 25.60
CA SER A 13 22.30 16.67 25.49
C SER A 13 23.03 16.22 26.75
N TRP A 14 22.97 14.93 27.13
CA TRP A 14 24.10 14.18 27.73
C TRP A 14 23.92 12.67 27.49
N ALA A 15 25.05 11.99 27.27
CA ALA A 15 25.15 10.59 26.85
C ALA A 15 25.10 9.60 28.02
N GLY A 16 24.40 8.49 27.82
CA GLY A 16 24.48 7.29 28.65
C GLY A 16 24.06 6.10 27.81
N VAL A 17 24.94 5.12 27.65
CA VAL A 17 24.68 3.87 26.95
C VAL A 17 23.58 3.12 27.71
N GLN A 18 22.40 2.95 27.11
CA GLN A 18 21.38 2.03 27.60
C GLN A 18 21.03 1.02 26.52
N SER A 19 21.06 -0.25 26.92
CA SER A 19 20.45 -1.38 26.21
C SER A 19 19.01 -1.07 25.81
N ALA A 20 18.56 -1.64 24.70
CA ALA A 20 17.19 -1.53 24.18
C ALA A 20 16.17 -1.45 25.33
N PRO A 21 15.41 -0.35 25.45
CA PRO A 21 14.52 -0.17 26.58
C PRO A 21 13.49 -1.30 26.62
N ALA A 22 13.28 -1.88 27.80
CA ALA A 22 12.12 -2.72 28.07
C ALA A 22 10.85 -1.95 27.67
N PRO A 23 9.78 -2.60 27.17
CA PRO A 23 8.57 -1.90 26.78
C PRO A 23 8.03 -1.11 27.99
N THR A 24 8.12 0.22 27.92
CA THR A 24 7.70 1.12 29.00
C THR A 24 6.23 1.52 28.90
N ALA A 25 5.58 1.20 27.78
CA ALA A 25 4.21 1.63 27.53
C ALA A 25 3.17 0.60 28.02
N THR A 26 2.11 1.12 28.62
CA THR A 26 0.93 0.32 28.97
C THR A 26 0.21 -0.04 27.68
N PRO A 27 -0.03 -1.33 27.38
CA PRO A 27 -0.72 -1.72 26.16
C PRO A 27 -2.09 -1.05 26.02
N PHE A 28 -2.44 -0.65 24.80
CA PHE A 28 -3.70 -0.02 24.44
C PHE A 28 -4.36 -0.71 23.24
N PRO A 29 -5.71 -0.62 23.15
CA PRO A 29 -6.45 -1.27 22.09
C PRO A 29 -6.43 -0.46 20.79
N VAL A 30 -6.37 -1.16 19.66
CA VAL A 30 -6.31 -0.63 18.30
C VAL A 30 -7.71 -0.78 17.70
N VAL A 31 -8.60 0.20 17.91
CA VAL A 31 -10.06 0.07 17.68
C VAL A 31 -10.61 0.87 16.49
N GLY A 32 -9.82 1.77 15.93
CA GLY A 32 -10.17 2.62 14.81
C GLY A 32 -10.98 3.85 15.21
N ALA A 33 -11.15 4.79 14.28
CA ALA A 33 -11.88 6.04 14.55
C ALA A 33 -13.40 5.79 14.55
N LYS A 34 -14.05 5.98 15.70
CA LYS A 34 -15.51 5.81 15.85
C LYS A 34 -16.33 7.08 15.59
N THR A 35 -15.66 8.19 15.30
CA THR A 35 -16.27 9.49 15.02
C THR A 35 -17.05 9.49 13.70
N GLY A 36 -18.07 10.33 13.57
CA GLY A 36 -18.85 10.45 12.32
C GLY A 36 -19.65 9.22 11.90
N ILE A 37 -19.67 8.14 12.69
CA ILE A 37 -20.53 6.98 12.45
C ILE A 37 -21.98 7.38 12.74
N ASN A 38 -22.86 7.20 11.76
CA ASN A 38 -24.27 7.45 11.92
C ASN A 38 -24.89 6.41 12.85
N LYS A 39 -25.31 6.85 14.05
CA LYS A 39 -25.84 5.97 15.11
C LYS A 39 -27.11 5.20 14.72
N ASN A 40 -27.90 5.72 13.77
CA ASN A 40 -29.16 5.11 13.38
C ASN A 40 -28.98 4.09 12.25
N THR A 41 -28.01 4.31 11.38
CA THR A 41 -27.82 3.48 10.18
C THR A 41 -26.58 2.61 10.26
N GLY A 42 -25.59 2.94 11.09
CA GLY A 42 -24.25 2.35 11.03
C GLY A 42 -23.39 2.93 9.90
N GLN A 43 -23.85 3.98 9.19
CA GLN A 43 -23.08 4.60 8.13
C GLN A 43 -21.75 5.09 8.64
N THR A 44 -20.70 4.58 8.03
CA THR A 44 -19.34 4.82 8.46
C THR A 44 -18.65 5.73 7.45
N PRO A 45 -17.83 6.72 7.88
CA PRO A 45 -17.10 7.59 6.96
C PRO A 45 -16.15 6.82 6.03
N ALA A 46 -16.09 7.26 4.77
CA ALA A 46 -15.24 6.62 3.77
C ALA A 46 -13.80 7.18 3.81
N ARG A 47 -12.80 6.31 3.66
CA ARG A 47 -11.45 6.68 3.25
C ARG A 47 -11.53 7.18 1.82
N LEU A 48 -11.06 8.39 1.53
CA LEU A 48 -11.16 9.00 0.20
C LEU A 48 -9.87 8.82 -0.60
N ASN A 49 -9.97 8.81 -1.93
CA ASN A 49 -8.79 8.93 -2.78
C ASN A 49 -8.09 10.26 -2.47
N ILE A 50 -6.77 10.23 -2.28
CA ILE A 50 -5.96 11.41 -1.96
C ILE A 50 -6.10 12.53 -2.99
N ASN A 51 -6.21 12.20 -4.29
CA ASN A 51 -6.41 13.20 -5.34
C ASN A 51 -7.77 13.89 -5.20
N THR A 52 -8.81 13.15 -4.79
CA THR A 52 -10.13 13.71 -4.48
C THR A 52 -10.10 14.58 -3.23
N LEU A 53 -9.43 14.14 -2.16
CA LEU A 53 -9.31 14.91 -0.92
C LEU A 53 -8.54 16.22 -1.17
N TRP A 54 -7.43 16.14 -1.89
CA TRP A 54 -6.59 17.28 -2.27
C TRP A 54 -7.33 18.26 -3.18
N ALA A 55 -7.97 17.79 -4.24
CA ALA A 55 -8.69 18.64 -5.20
C ALA A 55 -9.90 19.34 -4.58
N ARG A 56 -10.57 18.71 -3.60
CA ARG A 56 -11.66 19.35 -2.84
C ARG A 56 -11.17 20.47 -1.94
N GLY A 57 -9.96 20.34 -1.39
CA GLY A 57 -9.42 21.26 -0.41
C GLY A 57 -10.32 21.41 0.83
N GLY A 58 -10.25 22.57 1.48
CA GLY A 58 -11.11 22.92 2.60
C GLY A 58 -10.82 22.14 3.89
N PRO A 59 -11.76 22.13 4.85
CA PRO A 59 -11.48 21.73 6.22
C PRO A 59 -10.93 20.31 6.41
N GLN A 60 -11.40 19.32 5.64
CA GLN A 60 -10.86 17.96 5.74
C GLN A 60 -9.42 17.89 5.25
N TRP A 61 -9.08 18.59 4.16
CA TRP A 61 -7.72 18.66 3.65
C TRP A 61 -6.79 19.39 4.62
N ASP A 62 -7.22 20.55 5.12
CA ASP A 62 -6.47 21.34 6.10
C ASP A 62 -6.16 20.49 7.34
N LEU A 63 -7.17 19.82 7.91
CA LEU A 63 -7.00 18.95 9.07
C LEU A 63 -6.10 17.74 8.79
N TYR A 64 -6.20 17.13 7.62
CA TYR A 64 -5.35 16.00 7.25
C TYR A 64 -3.87 16.41 7.24
N VAL A 65 -3.55 17.51 6.57
CA VAL A 65 -2.18 18.02 6.46
C VAL A 65 -1.65 18.48 7.83
N LEU A 66 -2.44 19.24 8.59
CA LEU A 66 -2.04 19.71 9.92
C LEU A 66 -1.84 18.55 10.90
N ALA A 67 -2.76 17.58 10.94
CA ALA A 67 -2.65 16.41 11.81
C ALA A 67 -1.44 15.53 11.45
N LEU A 68 -1.17 15.34 10.16
CA LEU A 68 0.02 14.61 9.73
C LEU A 68 1.31 15.36 10.09
N SER A 69 1.33 16.68 9.92
CA SER A 69 2.47 17.52 10.32
C SER A 69 2.74 17.45 11.83
N GLU A 70 1.70 17.47 12.66
CA GLU A 70 1.84 17.31 14.12
C GLU A 70 2.35 15.92 14.49
N LEU A 71 1.79 14.88 13.88
CA LEU A 71 2.18 13.49 14.12
C LEU A 71 3.66 13.27 13.78
N GLN A 72 4.14 13.87 12.69
CA GLN A 72 5.56 13.85 12.29
C GLN A 72 6.48 14.66 13.20
N ALA A 73 5.94 15.69 13.86
CA ALA A 73 6.68 16.54 14.80
C ALA A 73 6.73 15.99 16.24
N MET A 74 5.94 14.96 16.57
CA MET A 74 6.04 14.27 17.86
C MET A 74 7.44 13.68 18.05
N ASN A 75 7.91 13.64 19.30
CA ASN A 75 9.23 13.10 19.61
C ASN A 75 9.35 11.64 19.15
N GLU A 76 10.40 11.31 18.41
CA GLU A 76 10.66 9.96 17.88
C GLU A 76 10.77 8.88 18.98
N THR A 77 11.01 9.27 20.24
CA THR A 77 11.00 8.35 21.39
C THR A 77 9.59 7.96 21.87
N ASP A 78 8.54 8.64 21.40
CA ASP A 78 7.15 8.30 21.69
C ASP A 78 6.67 7.20 20.74
N GLU A 79 6.15 6.10 21.28
CA GLU A 79 5.64 4.97 20.47
C GLU A 79 4.44 5.34 19.60
N LEU A 80 3.70 6.41 19.94
CA LEU A 80 2.58 6.93 19.16
C LEU A 80 3.00 8.05 18.18
N SER A 81 4.28 8.42 18.16
CA SER A 81 4.80 9.34 17.13
C SER A 81 4.70 8.71 15.74
N TYR A 82 4.79 9.55 14.70
CA TYR A 82 4.88 9.04 13.33
C TYR A 82 6.03 8.03 13.16
N PHE A 83 7.20 8.32 13.74
CA PHE A 83 8.35 7.43 13.71
C PHE A 83 8.08 6.12 14.46
N GLY A 84 7.50 6.18 15.66
CA GLY A 84 7.12 5.01 16.43
C GLY A 84 6.15 4.11 15.68
N ILE A 85 5.10 4.69 15.08
CA ILE A 85 4.08 3.95 14.32
C ILE A 85 4.65 3.35 13.02
N THR A 86 5.41 4.11 12.25
CA THR A 86 5.98 3.63 10.99
C THR A 86 7.11 2.63 11.22
N GLY A 87 7.83 2.74 12.35
CA GLY A 87 8.87 1.81 12.76
C GLY A 87 8.38 0.41 13.09
N ILE A 88 7.10 0.23 13.46
CA ILE A 88 6.49 -1.09 13.66
C ILE A 88 6.61 -1.96 12.40
N HIS A 89 6.71 -1.39 11.19
CA HIS A 89 6.82 -2.15 9.93
C HIS A 89 8.24 -2.77 9.76
N GLY A 90 9.23 -2.37 10.55
CA GLY A 90 10.62 -2.79 10.36
C GLY A 90 11.54 -2.00 11.26
N PHE A 91 12.15 -0.94 10.73
CA PHE A 91 13.18 -0.21 11.47
C PHE A 91 12.62 1.02 12.20
N PRO A 92 13.03 1.26 13.47
CA PRO A 92 13.84 0.37 14.31
C PRO A 92 13.05 -0.89 14.71
N HIS A 93 13.72 -2.04 14.76
CA HIS A 93 13.14 -3.27 15.30
C HIS A 93 13.03 -3.14 16.82
N SER A 94 12.02 -2.42 17.28
CA SER A 94 11.76 -2.12 18.68
C SER A 94 10.46 -2.76 19.15
N ALA A 95 10.36 -2.98 20.46
CA ALA A 95 9.09 -3.31 21.06
C ALA A 95 8.09 -2.16 20.83
N TRP A 96 6.81 -2.49 20.70
CA TRP A 96 5.74 -1.51 20.57
C TRP A 96 4.50 -2.01 21.31
N ASN A 97 3.80 -1.12 22.03
CA ASN A 97 2.55 -1.43 22.73
C ASN A 97 2.67 -2.64 23.68
N GLY A 98 3.80 -2.74 24.39
CA GLY A 98 4.07 -3.82 25.33
C GLY A 98 4.53 -5.16 24.74
N VAL A 99 4.69 -5.27 23.42
CA VAL A 99 5.09 -6.52 22.76
C VAL A 99 6.57 -6.46 22.37
N SER A 100 7.37 -7.33 22.99
CA SER A 100 8.80 -7.48 22.72
C SER A 100 9.11 -8.52 21.65
N HIS A 101 10.38 -8.56 21.23
CA HIS A 101 10.93 -9.61 20.38
C HIS A 101 10.76 -10.97 21.05
N VAL A 102 10.46 -12.01 20.28
CA VAL A 102 10.35 -13.38 20.79
C VAL A 102 11.66 -14.13 20.52
N ASP A 103 12.19 -14.82 21.53
CA ASP A 103 13.39 -15.64 21.39
C ASP A 103 13.26 -16.63 20.21
N GLY A 104 14.24 -16.58 19.30
CA GLY A 104 14.26 -17.41 18.08
C GLY A 104 13.48 -16.84 16.90
N ALA A 105 12.82 -15.68 17.02
CA ALA A 105 12.25 -14.96 15.90
C ALA A 105 13.33 -14.14 15.14
N PRO A 106 13.19 -13.91 13.83
CA PRO A 106 14.10 -13.02 13.11
C PRO A 106 13.93 -11.57 13.59
N ASN A 107 14.99 -10.78 13.45
CA ASN A 107 14.94 -9.34 13.71
C ASN A 107 14.39 -8.61 12.46
N THR A 108 13.07 -8.67 12.29
CA THR A 108 12.27 -7.99 11.24
C THR A 108 11.16 -7.15 11.90
N GLY A 109 10.30 -6.44 11.15
CA GLY A 109 9.17 -5.70 11.72
C GLY A 109 7.94 -6.56 12.03
N PHE A 110 6.86 -5.91 12.47
CA PHE A 110 5.56 -6.51 12.78
C PHE A 110 4.48 -6.38 11.66
N CYS A 111 4.31 -5.20 11.00
CA CYS A 111 3.35 -4.82 9.90
C CYS A 111 1.84 -5.21 10.02
N PRO A 112 0.82 -4.39 9.61
CA PRO A 112 0.71 -2.94 9.28
C PRO A 112 -0.17 -2.08 10.26
N HIS A 113 -0.24 -0.71 10.08
CA HIS A 113 -0.65 0.30 11.11
C HIS A 113 -1.58 1.45 10.63
N GLY A 114 -2.24 2.20 11.55
CA GLY A 114 -2.71 3.58 11.22
C GLY A 114 -3.93 4.18 11.95
N GLN A 115 -3.91 4.38 13.28
CA GLN A 115 -5.07 4.96 14.02
C GLN A 115 -4.90 6.38 14.58
N VAL A 116 -3.67 6.84 14.83
CA VAL A 116 -3.40 8.06 15.63
C VAL A 116 -3.75 9.37 14.92
N LEU A 117 -3.69 9.41 13.58
CA LEU A 117 -3.89 10.62 12.79
C LEU A 117 -5.26 11.30 13.01
N VAL A 118 -6.34 10.53 13.12
CA VAL A 118 -7.70 11.09 13.27
C VAL A 118 -7.87 11.77 14.63
N SER A 119 -7.22 11.28 15.68
CA SER A 119 -7.28 11.88 17.02
C SER A 119 -6.66 13.29 17.04
N HIS A 120 -5.54 13.50 16.32
CA HIS A 120 -4.95 14.83 16.14
C HIS A 120 -5.91 15.78 15.40
N ALA A 121 -6.54 15.32 14.32
CA ALA A 121 -7.49 16.13 13.56
C ALA A 121 -8.71 16.55 14.40
N VAL A 122 -9.27 15.65 15.23
CA VAL A 122 -10.39 15.97 16.13
C VAL A 122 -10.01 17.01 17.18
N ARG A 123 -8.81 16.91 17.75
CA ARG A 123 -8.30 17.92 18.70
C ARG A 123 -8.13 19.27 18.00
N LEU A 124 -7.41 19.30 16.87
CA LEU A 124 -7.14 20.51 16.09
C LEU A 124 -8.43 21.23 15.68
N ALA A 125 -9.47 20.49 15.28
CA ALA A 125 -10.76 21.07 14.92
C ALA A 125 -11.41 21.86 16.07
N GLY A 126 -11.17 21.47 17.32
CA GLY A 126 -11.66 22.19 18.50
C GLY A 126 -10.99 23.54 18.73
N GLU A 127 -9.85 23.81 18.10
CA GLU A 127 -9.06 25.04 18.29
C GLU A 127 -9.44 26.15 17.30
N TYR A 128 -10.24 25.86 16.27
CA TYR A 128 -10.66 26.85 15.29
C TYR A 128 -11.54 27.95 15.92
N PRO A 129 -11.49 29.19 15.39
CA PRO A 129 -12.35 30.28 15.81
C PRO A 129 -13.84 29.92 15.74
N PRO A 130 -14.72 30.48 16.60
CA PRO A 130 -16.13 30.07 16.70
C PRO A 130 -16.92 30.10 15.39
N ASN A 131 -16.56 30.97 14.44
CA ASN A 131 -17.21 31.07 13.13
C ASN A 131 -16.81 29.96 12.14
N LEU A 132 -15.70 29.26 12.39
CA LEU A 132 -15.19 28.14 11.56
C LEU A 132 -15.31 26.79 12.28
N GLN A 133 -15.29 26.79 13.61
CA GLN A 133 -15.24 25.58 14.43
C GLN A 133 -16.32 24.53 14.06
N PRO A 134 -17.60 24.87 13.82
CA PRO A 134 -18.61 23.86 13.46
C PRO A 134 -18.27 23.09 12.18
N GLU A 135 -17.71 23.77 11.18
CA GLU A 135 -17.33 23.17 9.90
C GLU A 135 -16.13 22.23 10.07
N TYR A 136 -15.11 22.67 10.80
CA TYR A 136 -13.91 21.87 11.07
C TYR A 136 -14.19 20.68 11.99
N VAL A 137 -15.06 20.83 12.99
CA VAL A 137 -15.51 19.71 13.82
C VAL A 137 -16.25 18.69 12.96
N GLY A 138 -17.17 19.12 12.09
CA GLY A 138 -17.86 18.22 11.16
C GLY A 138 -16.89 17.48 10.21
N ALA A 139 -15.88 18.18 9.70
CA ALA A 139 -14.84 17.61 8.87
C ALA A 139 -13.99 16.58 9.62
N ALA A 140 -13.54 16.87 10.85
CA ALA A 140 -12.75 15.95 11.66
C ALA A 140 -13.52 14.67 12.01
N GLN A 141 -14.84 14.76 12.23
CA GLN A 141 -15.66 13.59 12.52
C GLN A 141 -15.66 12.58 11.36
N THR A 142 -15.55 13.07 10.13
CA THR A 142 -15.65 12.26 8.92
C THR A 142 -14.29 11.98 8.26
N LEU A 143 -13.22 12.60 8.74
CA LEU A 143 -11.86 12.39 8.23
C LEU A 143 -11.39 10.95 8.48
N ARG A 144 -10.79 10.34 7.46
CA ARG A 144 -10.12 9.04 7.51
C ARG A 144 -8.84 9.10 6.67
N GLN A 145 -7.90 8.20 6.94
CA GLN A 145 -6.67 8.06 6.14
C GLN A 145 -7.02 7.89 4.65
N PRO A 146 -6.53 8.76 3.75
CA PRO A 146 -6.78 8.62 2.32
C PRO A 146 -5.96 7.50 1.69
N TYR A 147 -6.43 7.01 0.54
CA TYR A 147 -5.74 6.01 -0.30
C TYR A 147 -5.23 6.63 -1.61
N TRP A 148 -4.16 6.06 -2.17
CA TRP A 148 -3.71 6.38 -3.52
C TRP A 148 -4.02 5.22 -4.47
N ASP A 149 -4.95 5.44 -5.39
CA ASP A 149 -5.40 4.43 -6.37
C ASP A 149 -4.43 4.29 -7.55
N TRP A 150 -3.23 3.79 -7.27
CA TRP A 150 -2.16 3.61 -8.24
C TRP A 150 -2.52 2.67 -9.41
N ALA A 151 -3.57 1.85 -9.29
CA ALA A 151 -4.05 0.99 -10.37
C ALA A 151 -5.02 1.69 -11.32
N ALA A 152 -5.69 2.77 -10.88
CA ALA A 152 -6.50 3.62 -11.76
C ALA A 152 -5.68 4.77 -12.33
N ASP A 153 -4.80 5.35 -11.51
CA ASP A 153 -3.90 6.43 -11.86
C ASP A 153 -2.56 6.26 -11.14
N SER A 154 -1.58 5.74 -11.88
CA SER A 154 -0.24 5.48 -11.34
C SER A 154 0.62 6.74 -11.25
N THR A 155 0.16 7.90 -11.70
CA THR A 155 0.89 9.14 -11.44
C THR A 155 0.96 9.38 -9.93
N LEU A 156 2.09 9.89 -9.47
CA LEU A 156 2.23 10.30 -8.08
C LEU A 156 1.19 11.38 -7.77
N PRO A 157 0.44 11.28 -6.66
CA PRO A 157 -0.54 12.28 -6.27
C PRO A 157 0.10 13.67 -6.20
N PRO A 158 -0.49 14.71 -6.80
CA PRO A 158 0.06 16.07 -6.77
C PRO A 158 0.39 16.59 -5.35
N ALA A 159 -0.47 16.22 -4.40
CA ALA A 159 -0.29 16.46 -2.97
C ALA A 159 1.04 15.96 -2.39
N THR A 160 1.68 14.96 -3.00
CA THR A 160 2.83 14.24 -2.42
C THR A 160 4.17 14.76 -2.91
N TYR A 161 4.22 15.68 -3.86
CA TYR A 161 5.50 16.16 -4.40
C TYR A 161 5.68 17.68 -4.37
N ALA A 162 4.68 18.45 -3.92
CA ALA A 162 4.89 19.87 -3.62
C ALA A 162 5.89 20.02 -2.46
N ILE A 163 6.78 21.04 -2.51
CA ILE A 163 7.74 21.33 -1.44
C ILE A 163 7.01 21.82 -0.19
N ASN A 164 6.13 22.79 -0.38
CA ASN A 164 5.28 23.37 0.64
C ASN A 164 3.80 23.15 0.30
N VAL A 165 2.96 23.33 1.31
CA VAL A 165 1.50 23.28 1.18
C VAL A 165 0.88 24.41 1.98
N THR A 166 -0.10 25.08 1.38
CA THR A 166 -0.90 26.12 2.03
C THR A 166 -2.14 25.51 2.65
N VAL A 167 -2.38 25.79 3.92
CA VAL A 167 -3.55 25.30 4.68
C VAL A 167 -4.13 26.43 5.53
N ARG A 168 -5.43 26.36 5.81
CA ARG A 168 -6.04 27.21 6.85
C ARG A 168 -5.89 26.51 8.20
N ALA A 169 -5.05 27.05 9.06
CA ALA A 169 -4.88 26.63 10.45
C ALA A 169 -5.80 27.44 11.39
N PRO A 170 -5.93 27.06 12.68
CA PRO A 170 -6.70 27.84 13.67
C PRO A 170 -6.29 29.32 13.77
N CYS A 171 -5.01 29.61 13.56
CA CYS A 171 -4.45 30.96 13.60
C CYS A 171 -4.58 31.75 12.28
N GLY A 172 -5.10 31.14 11.22
CA GLY A 172 -5.20 31.73 9.89
C GLY A 172 -4.57 30.86 8.80
N VAL A 173 -4.47 31.41 7.59
CA VAL A 173 -3.83 30.70 6.47
C VAL A 173 -2.32 30.75 6.64
N ILE A 174 -1.69 29.58 6.59
CA ILE A 174 -0.24 29.41 6.73
C ILE A 174 0.29 28.54 5.59
N GLU A 175 1.57 28.72 5.27
CA GLU A 175 2.32 27.81 4.42
C GLU A 175 3.28 27.00 5.30
N ILE A 176 3.28 25.68 5.13
CA ILE A 176 4.15 24.78 5.89
C ILE A 176 4.90 23.85 4.92
N ALA A 177 6.01 23.27 5.39
CA ALA A 177 6.67 22.18 4.69
C ALA A 177 5.68 21.04 4.50
N ASN A 178 5.63 20.46 3.30
CA ASN A 178 4.62 19.46 2.97
C ASN A 178 4.92 18.11 3.66
N PRO A 179 4.12 17.67 4.65
CA PRO A 179 4.37 16.42 5.37
C PRO A 179 4.14 15.17 4.49
N LEU A 180 3.53 15.32 3.31
CA LEU A 180 3.34 14.24 2.33
C LEU A 180 4.53 14.08 1.37
N ARG A 181 5.51 14.99 1.39
CA ARG A 181 6.68 14.94 0.49
C ARG A 181 7.70 13.90 0.91
N GLY A 182 7.86 13.70 2.20
CA GLY A 182 8.81 12.78 2.82
C GLY A 182 8.87 13.04 4.32
N TYR A 183 9.44 12.12 5.07
CA TYR A 183 9.64 12.26 6.51
C TYR A 183 11.08 12.66 6.81
N ARG A 184 11.28 13.66 7.69
CA ARG A 184 12.61 14.10 8.13
C ARG A 184 12.86 13.58 9.55
N PHE A 185 13.91 12.78 9.70
CA PHE A 185 14.28 12.23 11.00
C PHE A 185 14.75 13.35 11.93
N GLN A 186 14.32 13.30 13.19
CA GLN A 186 14.64 14.32 14.20
C GLN A 186 16.03 14.08 14.80
N GLN A 187 16.47 12.83 14.91
CA GLN A 187 17.79 12.46 15.43
C GLN A 187 18.63 11.76 14.36
N LEU A 188 19.87 12.24 14.17
CA LEU A 188 20.86 11.63 13.29
C LEU A 188 22.25 11.59 13.94
N PRO A 189 23.04 10.52 13.68
CA PRO A 189 22.65 9.32 12.95
C PRO A 189 21.60 8.51 13.74
N LEU A 190 20.60 7.95 13.05
CA LEU A 190 19.84 6.84 13.63
C LEU A 190 20.87 5.77 13.97
N GLU A 191 20.86 5.29 15.22
CA GLU A 191 21.96 4.52 15.84
C GLU A 191 22.66 3.52 14.90
N SER A 192 23.93 3.19 15.17
CA SER A 192 24.70 2.21 14.37
C SER A 192 24.03 0.83 14.20
N SER A 193 23.03 0.51 15.03
CA SER A 193 22.17 -0.68 14.97
C SER A 193 21.15 -0.67 13.82
N PHE A 194 20.83 0.50 13.25
CA PHE A 194 19.93 0.64 12.10
C PHE A 194 20.56 0.11 10.81
N GLY A 195 21.89 0.24 10.66
CA GLY A 195 22.63 -0.12 9.45
C GLY A 195 22.11 0.56 8.16
N GLY A 196 22.85 0.45 7.07
CA GLY A 196 22.33 0.81 5.74
C GLY A 196 21.88 2.27 5.54
N PHE A 197 20.68 2.45 4.98
CA PHE A 197 20.15 3.71 4.42
C PHE A 197 19.71 4.72 5.50
N LEU A 198 19.02 4.27 6.56
CA LEU A 198 18.57 5.08 7.71
C LEU A 198 19.70 5.77 8.47
N ALA A 199 20.85 5.10 8.57
CA ALA A 199 22.02 5.68 9.23
C ALA A 199 22.67 6.82 8.41
N THR A 200 22.31 6.96 7.13
CA THR A 200 23.02 7.81 6.17
C THR A 200 22.24 9.07 5.78
N TYR A 201 20.90 9.00 5.68
CA TYR A 201 20.10 10.09 5.13
C TYR A 201 19.19 10.74 6.18
N PRO A 202 19.07 12.08 6.17
CA PRO A 202 18.27 12.81 7.15
C PRO A 202 16.76 12.72 6.91
N GLN A 203 16.33 12.06 5.84
CA GLN A 203 14.94 12.01 5.42
C GLN A 203 14.69 10.79 4.52
N THR A 204 13.42 10.43 4.36
CA THR A 204 13.00 9.45 3.37
C THR A 204 13.27 9.94 1.94
N ILE A 205 13.58 9.01 1.05
CA ILE A 205 13.99 9.29 -0.32
C ILE A 205 13.12 8.48 -1.26
N ARG A 206 12.51 9.14 -2.25
CA ARG A 206 11.84 8.50 -3.37
C ARG A 206 12.76 8.60 -4.58
N CYS A 207 13.25 7.45 -5.02
CA CYS A 207 14.37 7.27 -5.94
C CYS A 207 15.64 8.05 -5.58
N LEU A 208 16.79 7.36 -5.53
CA LEU A 208 18.05 8.04 -5.22
C LEU A 208 18.41 9.01 -6.35
N GLY A 209 18.56 10.29 -6.01
CA GLY A 209 18.99 11.29 -6.99
C GLY A 209 20.51 11.29 -7.23
N LYS A 210 20.97 12.22 -8.06
CA LYS A 210 22.38 12.39 -8.42
C LYS A 210 22.88 13.74 -7.91
N GLY A 211 24.14 13.81 -7.48
CA GLY A 211 24.74 15.03 -6.94
C GLY A 211 24.04 15.46 -5.64
N ASP A 212 23.64 16.73 -5.56
CA ASP A 212 23.00 17.31 -4.37
C ASP A 212 21.50 16.95 -4.24
N LEU A 213 20.89 16.37 -5.28
CA LEU A 213 19.51 15.91 -5.23
C LEU A 213 19.46 14.56 -4.51
N LEU A 214 19.05 14.55 -3.24
CA LEU A 214 18.92 13.31 -2.48
C LEU A 214 17.75 12.43 -2.96
N SER A 215 16.62 13.06 -3.29
CA SER A 215 15.35 12.38 -3.65
C SER A 215 14.86 12.84 -5.02
N ASN A 216 14.72 11.91 -5.96
CA ASN A 216 14.33 12.14 -7.34
C ASN A 216 12.89 11.68 -7.59
N ILE A 217 11.94 12.48 -7.10
CA ILE A 217 10.50 12.21 -7.22
C ILE A 217 10.06 12.11 -8.69
N THR A 218 10.69 12.87 -9.61
CA THR A 218 10.40 12.78 -11.05
C THR A 218 10.69 11.39 -11.58
N ALA A 219 11.86 10.81 -11.25
CA ALA A 219 12.20 9.46 -11.66
C ALA A 219 11.26 8.41 -11.04
N SER A 220 10.84 8.59 -9.78
CA SER A 220 9.80 7.72 -9.17
C SER A 220 8.48 7.81 -9.95
N ASN A 221 8.03 9.01 -10.31
CA ASN A 221 6.81 9.21 -11.07
C ASN A 221 6.89 8.57 -12.47
N GLU A 222 8.00 8.77 -13.18
CA GLU A 222 8.25 8.16 -14.49
C GLU A 222 8.22 6.63 -14.40
N ALA A 223 8.87 6.05 -13.39
CA ALA A 223 8.86 4.60 -13.15
C ALA A 223 7.44 4.07 -12.91
N MET A 224 6.65 4.76 -12.09
CA MET A 224 5.25 4.41 -11.84
C MET A 224 4.38 4.50 -13.11
N VAL A 225 4.52 5.57 -13.89
CA VAL A 225 3.78 5.74 -15.16
C VAL A 225 4.13 4.66 -16.17
N LEU A 226 5.40 4.25 -16.25
CA LEU A 226 5.84 3.17 -17.13
C LEU A 226 5.27 1.79 -16.77
N ALA A 227 4.85 1.60 -15.52
CA ALA A 227 4.25 0.36 -15.03
C ALA A 227 2.73 0.46 -14.86
N ALA A 228 2.11 1.57 -15.28
CA ALA A 228 0.69 1.82 -15.00
C ALA A 228 -0.22 0.70 -15.52
N LYS A 229 0.05 0.25 -16.75
CA LYS A 229 -0.69 -0.84 -17.37
C LYS A 229 -0.50 -2.18 -16.66
N ASP A 230 0.72 -2.48 -16.21
CA ASP A 230 1.02 -3.69 -15.43
C ASP A 230 0.14 -3.70 -14.18
N LEU A 231 0.16 -2.59 -13.43
CA LEU A 231 -0.60 -2.39 -12.20
C LEU A 231 -2.13 -2.51 -12.39
N THR A 232 -2.70 -1.83 -13.40
CA THR A 232 -4.14 -1.92 -13.69
C THR A 232 -4.55 -3.35 -14.06
N THR A 233 -3.75 -3.99 -14.93
CA THR A 233 -4.04 -5.32 -15.46
C THR A 233 -3.94 -6.38 -14.36
N ASP A 234 -2.91 -6.32 -13.53
CA ASP A 234 -2.71 -7.25 -12.41
C ASP A 234 -3.85 -7.16 -11.41
N VAL A 235 -4.27 -5.94 -11.04
CA VAL A 235 -5.40 -5.74 -10.14
C VAL A 235 -6.67 -6.29 -10.77
N TYR A 236 -6.98 -5.97 -12.03
CA TYR A 236 -8.19 -6.49 -12.67
C TYR A 236 -8.19 -8.03 -12.76
N ASP A 237 -7.06 -8.63 -13.11
CA ASP A 237 -6.89 -10.08 -13.24
C ASP A 237 -7.12 -10.80 -11.90
N ILE A 238 -6.58 -10.26 -10.80
CA ILE A 238 -6.82 -10.78 -9.43
C ILE A 238 -8.31 -10.82 -9.12
N PHE A 239 -9.04 -9.71 -9.34
CA PHE A 239 -10.48 -9.67 -9.10
C PHE A 239 -11.26 -10.61 -10.01
N ALA A 240 -10.88 -10.68 -11.28
CA ALA A 240 -11.57 -11.45 -12.30
C ALA A 240 -11.31 -12.95 -12.20
N ARG A 241 -10.20 -13.42 -11.62
CA ARG A 241 -9.79 -14.83 -11.63
C ARG A 241 -9.63 -15.48 -10.27
N GLU A 242 -9.13 -14.76 -9.28
CA GLU A 242 -8.98 -15.33 -7.95
C GLU A 242 -10.36 -15.46 -7.30
N ARG A 243 -10.68 -16.67 -6.84
CA ARG A 243 -12.00 -17.01 -6.27
C ARG A 243 -11.92 -17.35 -4.80
N THR A 244 -10.75 -17.74 -4.30
CA THR A 244 -10.55 -18.05 -2.89
C THR A 244 -9.37 -17.26 -2.34
N PHE A 245 -9.44 -16.88 -1.06
CA PHE A 245 -8.30 -16.22 -0.41
C PHE A 245 -7.09 -17.16 -0.42
N ASP A 246 -7.34 -18.46 -0.31
CA ASP A 246 -6.32 -19.50 -0.35
C ASP A 246 -5.66 -19.68 -1.73
N SER A 247 -6.33 -19.31 -2.84
CA SER A 247 -5.72 -19.28 -4.18
C SER A 247 -4.85 -18.03 -4.41
N SER A 248 -5.14 -16.96 -3.66
CA SER A 248 -4.33 -15.74 -3.61
C SER A 248 -3.01 -15.92 -2.85
N GLY A 249 -2.82 -17.07 -2.19
CA GLY A 249 -1.56 -17.51 -1.61
C GLY A 249 -0.83 -18.48 -2.54
N TRP A 250 0.25 -18.01 -3.16
CA TRP A 250 1.36 -18.84 -3.64
C TRP A 250 1.20 -19.59 -4.96
N ARG A 251 0.09 -19.48 -5.71
CA ARG A 251 -0.07 -20.29 -6.94
C ARG A 251 -0.54 -19.61 -8.23
N VAL A 252 -1.18 -18.43 -8.23
CA VAL A 252 -1.64 -17.85 -9.52
C VAL A 252 -1.51 -16.32 -9.61
N SER A 253 -2.06 -15.51 -8.69
CA SER A 253 -1.83 -14.05 -8.58
C SER A 253 -2.24 -13.55 -7.18
N SER A 254 -1.48 -12.63 -6.57
CA SER A 254 -1.79 -12.06 -5.24
C SER A 254 -1.75 -10.53 -5.25
N LEU A 255 -2.48 -9.87 -4.34
CA LEU A 255 -2.39 -8.41 -4.18
C LEU A 255 -1.02 -7.95 -3.68
N GLU A 256 -0.21 -8.85 -3.11
CA GLU A 256 1.17 -8.58 -2.72
C GLU A 256 2.07 -8.31 -3.95
N PHE A 257 1.73 -8.89 -5.11
CA PHE A 257 2.50 -8.72 -6.33
C PHE A 257 2.52 -7.27 -6.86
N PRO A 258 1.37 -6.65 -7.21
CA PRO A 258 1.37 -5.27 -7.64
C PRO A 258 1.76 -4.32 -6.49
N HIS A 259 1.52 -4.70 -5.22
CA HIS A 259 2.07 -4.00 -4.05
C HIS A 259 3.61 -3.91 -4.09
N ASN A 260 4.28 -5.05 -4.31
CA ASN A 260 5.74 -5.12 -4.39
C ASN A 260 6.29 -4.29 -5.54
N LEU A 261 5.57 -4.24 -6.67
CA LEU A 261 5.93 -3.41 -7.81
C LEU A 261 5.87 -1.92 -7.47
N VAL A 262 4.81 -1.43 -6.81
CA VAL A 262 4.75 -0.02 -6.38
C VAL A 262 5.91 0.35 -5.47
N HIS A 263 6.21 -0.50 -4.47
CA HIS A 263 7.36 -0.32 -3.59
C HIS A 263 8.69 -0.27 -4.35
N ALA A 264 8.90 -1.19 -5.28
CA ALA A 264 10.12 -1.21 -6.07
C ALA A 264 10.29 0.06 -6.92
N LEU A 265 9.20 0.56 -7.53
CA LEU A 265 9.24 1.71 -8.43
C LEU A 265 9.42 3.05 -7.69
N LEU A 266 8.82 3.20 -6.52
CA LEU A 266 8.94 4.43 -5.73
C LEU A 266 10.35 4.64 -5.16
N PHE A 267 11.04 3.57 -4.78
CA PHE A 267 12.23 3.61 -3.94
C PHE A 267 13.50 3.05 -4.63
N ASN A 268 13.48 2.84 -5.95
CA ASN A 268 14.63 2.36 -6.73
C ASN A 268 15.84 3.33 -6.70
N PRO A 269 17.12 2.90 -6.58
CA PRO A 269 17.66 1.54 -6.51
C PRO A 269 17.95 1.06 -5.08
N LYS A 270 17.33 1.68 -4.07
CA LYS A 270 17.52 1.25 -2.69
C LYS A 270 16.19 1.32 -1.97
N PRO A 271 15.49 0.18 -1.79
CA PRO A 271 14.25 0.10 -1.03
C PRO A 271 14.46 0.29 0.48
N GLY A 272 15.57 0.91 0.91
CA GLY A 272 15.74 1.31 2.30
C GLY A 272 14.72 2.40 2.58
N ASP A 273 13.81 2.14 3.52
CA ASP A 273 13.05 3.15 4.25
C ASP A 273 11.75 3.61 3.58
N ILE A 274 11.19 2.68 2.82
CA ILE A 274 9.81 2.69 2.32
C ILE A 274 8.80 3.09 3.42
N GLN A 275 9.03 2.67 4.66
CA GLN A 275 7.99 2.57 5.69
C GLN A 275 7.58 3.91 6.29
N ALA A 276 8.55 4.80 6.50
CA ALA A 276 8.31 6.14 7.04
C ALA A 276 7.88 7.14 5.96
N ASP A 277 7.96 6.80 4.67
CA ASP A 277 7.50 7.72 3.64
C ASP A 277 5.97 7.80 3.66
N ALA A 278 5.42 9.02 3.66
CA ALA A 278 3.97 9.24 3.70
C ALA A 278 3.24 8.57 2.52
N SER A 279 3.90 8.37 1.36
CA SER A 279 3.30 7.64 0.24
C SER A 279 3.06 6.16 0.56
N SER A 280 3.82 5.57 1.48
CA SER A 280 3.62 4.19 1.92
C SER A 280 2.29 4.02 2.66
N MET A 281 1.92 4.97 3.53
CA MET A 281 0.62 4.95 4.19
C MET A 281 -0.54 5.07 3.19
N LEU A 282 -0.42 5.94 2.17
CA LEU A 282 -1.39 6.06 1.09
C LEU A 282 -1.50 4.76 0.26
N HIS A 283 -0.35 4.14 -0.02
CA HIS A 283 -0.24 2.90 -0.77
C HIS A 283 -0.90 1.73 -0.04
N HIS A 284 -0.55 1.50 1.23
CA HIS A 284 -1.14 0.43 2.05
C HIS A 284 -2.63 0.66 2.33
N CYS A 285 -3.08 1.92 2.40
CA CYS A 285 -4.50 2.22 2.46
C CYS A 285 -5.24 1.80 1.17
N ASN A 286 -4.59 1.84 0.00
CA ASN A 286 -5.18 1.31 -1.23
C ASN A 286 -5.13 -0.22 -1.26
N VAL A 287 -4.08 -0.86 -0.74
CA VAL A 287 -4.04 -2.33 -0.62
C VAL A 287 -5.18 -2.83 0.27
N ASP A 288 -5.42 -2.19 1.41
CA ASP A 288 -6.56 -2.47 2.27
C ASP A 288 -7.91 -2.28 1.54
N ARG A 289 -8.04 -1.22 0.73
CA ARG A 289 -9.20 -1.00 -0.15
C ARG A 289 -9.41 -2.16 -1.12
N LEU A 290 -8.35 -2.60 -1.81
CA LEU A 290 -8.42 -3.70 -2.78
C LEU A 290 -8.80 -5.02 -2.08
N VAL A 291 -8.24 -5.33 -0.91
CA VAL A 291 -8.63 -6.50 -0.11
C VAL A 291 -10.10 -6.40 0.28
N ALA A 292 -10.55 -5.28 0.84
CA ALA A 292 -11.93 -5.10 1.27
C ALA A 292 -12.94 -5.21 0.11
N MET A 293 -12.62 -4.65 -1.05
CA MET A 293 -13.44 -4.80 -2.26
C MET A 293 -13.46 -6.25 -2.76
N TRP A 294 -12.32 -6.95 -2.71
CA TRP A 294 -12.25 -8.36 -3.09
C TRP A 294 -13.12 -9.23 -2.18
N GLN A 295 -13.04 -9.02 -0.86
CA GLN A 295 -13.87 -9.68 0.14
C GLN A 295 -15.36 -9.41 -0.05
N VAL A 296 -15.76 -8.20 -0.49
CA VAL A 296 -17.18 -7.92 -0.83
C VAL A 296 -17.65 -8.71 -2.04
N ILE A 297 -16.80 -8.87 -3.05
CA ILE A 297 -17.17 -9.53 -4.30
C ILE A 297 -17.17 -11.06 -4.15
N HIS A 298 -16.21 -11.59 -3.42
CA HIS A 298 -16.01 -13.02 -3.16
C HIS A 298 -16.37 -13.37 -1.71
N TYR A 299 -17.51 -12.85 -1.23
CA TYR A 299 -17.94 -12.91 0.18
C TYR A 299 -18.10 -14.32 0.75
N GLU A 300 -18.23 -15.34 -0.09
CA GLU A 300 -18.30 -16.75 0.30
C GLU A 300 -16.93 -17.32 0.72
N GLU A 301 -15.84 -16.71 0.23
CA GLU A 301 -14.45 -17.20 0.34
C GLU A 301 -13.49 -16.07 0.79
N ASP A 302 -14.03 -15.11 1.53
CA ASP A 302 -13.38 -13.85 1.90
C ASP A 302 -12.37 -13.95 3.07
N MET A 303 -12.05 -15.18 3.49
CA MET A 303 -11.07 -15.47 4.53
C MET A 303 -10.33 -16.76 4.19
N PHE A 304 -9.02 -16.77 4.41
CA PHE A 304 -8.22 -17.97 4.22
C PHE A 304 -8.52 -19.02 5.29
N THR A 305 -8.46 -20.28 4.87
CA THR A 305 -8.64 -21.44 5.75
C THR A 305 -7.38 -22.27 5.88
N ASN A 306 -6.42 -22.07 4.98
CA ASN A 306 -5.16 -22.79 5.00
C ASN A 306 -4.27 -22.38 6.17
N LYS A 307 -3.35 -23.31 6.48
CA LYS A 307 -2.27 -23.10 7.43
C LYS A 307 -1.00 -22.82 6.65
N GLY A 308 -0.34 -21.71 6.96
CA GLY A 308 0.95 -21.34 6.42
C GLY A 308 2.07 -21.66 7.40
N THR A 309 3.28 -21.83 6.89
CA THR A 309 4.50 -21.83 7.72
C THR A 309 5.07 -20.41 7.72
N SER A 310 5.22 -19.82 8.89
CA SER A 310 5.79 -18.48 9.02
C SER A 310 7.24 -18.46 8.56
N THR A 311 7.62 -17.42 7.82
CA THR A 311 9.02 -17.10 7.51
C THR A 311 9.67 -16.27 8.63
N GLY A 312 8.93 -16.03 9.72
CA GLY A 312 9.33 -15.31 10.91
C GLY A 312 9.10 -13.79 10.81
N GLN A 313 8.56 -13.21 11.89
CA GLN A 313 8.41 -11.76 12.11
C GLN A 313 8.88 -11.41 13.53
N TYR A 314 9.05 -10.13 13.89
CA TYR A 314 9.51 -9.73 15.23
C TYR A 314 8.81 -10.46 16.40
N GLY A 315 7.48 -10.60 16.28
CA GLY A 315 6.62 -11.24 17.29
C GLY A 315 6.26 -12.71 16.99
N THR A 316 6.76 -13.29 15.89
CA THR A 316 6.33 -14.60 15.38
C THR A 316 7.54 -15.45 15.00
N ILE A 317 7.66 -16.61 15.62
CA ILE A 317 8.80 -17.51 15.42
C ILE A 317 8.78 -18.06 13.98
N GLU A 318 9.96 -18.15 13.36
CA GLU A 318 10.15 -18.80 12.06
C GLU A 318 9.70 -20.26 12.12
N SER A 319 9.16 -20.78 11.02
CA SER A 319 8.61 -22.14 10.90
C SER A 319 7.39 -22.46 11.79
N SER A 320 6.87 -21.49 12.54
CA SER A 320 5.61 -21.65 13.26
C SER A 320 4.42 -21.74 12.30
N ILE A 321 3.34 -22.41 12.73
CA ILE A 321 2.11 -22.51 11.93
C ILE A 321 1.28 -21.24 12.12
N VAL A 322 0.95 -20.57 11.01
CA VAL A 322 0.09 -19.38 10.97
C VAL A 322 -1.26 -19.75 10.36
N THR A 323 -2.33 -19.28 11.00
CA THR A 323 -3.72 -19.46 10.57
C THR A 323 -4.47 -18.13 10.68
N ALA A 324 -5.74 -18.11 10.27
CA ALA A 324 -6.60 -16.93 10.42
C ALA A 324 -6.84 -16.52 11.90
N ASP A 325 -6.56 -17.41 12.84
CA ASP A 325 -6.65 -17.19 14.30
C ASP A 325 -5.30 -16.79 14.92
N SER A 326 -4.21 -16.78 14.16
CA SER A 326 -2.91 -16.36 14.67
C SER A 326 -2.93 -14.90 15.11
N PRO A 327 -2.29 -14.56 16.25
CA PRO A 327 -2.17 -13.18 16.72
C PRO A 327 -1.49 -12.25 15.70
N LEU A 328 -2.17 -11.18 15.32
CA LEU A 328 -1.63 -10.03 14.60
C LEU A 328 -0.95 -9.09 15.60
N LYS A 329 0.18 -9.53 16.12
CA LYS A 329 1.00 -8.72 17.03
C LYS A 329 1.53 -7.48 16.30
N PRO A 330 1.64 -6.33 16.99
CA PRO A 330 1.41 -6.08 18.41
C PRO A 330 0.01 -5.50 18.73
N PHE A 331 -1.01 -5.78 17.92
CA PHE A 331 -2.28 -5.07 18.00
C PHE A 331 -3.29 -5.78 18.90
N PHE A 332 -3.88 -5.04 19.83
CA PHE A 332 -4.91 -5.54 20.74
C PHE A 332 -6.30 -5.04 20.36
N ASP A 333 -7.33 -5.84 20.68
CA ASP A 333 -8.73 -5.44 20.67
C ASP A 333 -9.12 -4.68 21.96
N GLU A 334 -10.38 -4.23 22.05
CA GLU A 334 -10.93 -3.52 23.22
C GLU A 334 -10.82 -4.30 24.54
N ASN A 335 -10.69 -5.63 24.48
CA ASN A 335 -10.57 -6.51 25.63
C ASN A 335 -9.09 -6.90 25.92
N MET A 336 -8.14 -6.27 25.24
CA MET A 336 -6.70 -6.55 25.34
C MET A 336 -6.29 -7.96 24.88
N ASN A 337 -7.09 -8.59 24.02
CA ASN A 337 -6.67 -9.78 23.27
C ASN A 337 -5.99 -9.36 21.97
N PHE A 338 -5.05 -10.14 21.46
CA PHE A 338 -4.49 -9.85 20.14
C PHE A 338 -5.56 -9.92 19.05
N LEU A 339 -5.53 -8.95 18.15
CA LEU A 339 -6.29 -9.01 16.91
C LEU A 339 -5.87 -10.25 16.10
N THR A 340 -6.76 -10.75 15.26
CA THR A 340 -6.53 -11.88 14.35
C THR A 340 -7.06 -11.52 12.96
N SER A 341 -6.71 -12.30 11.94
CA SER A 341 -7.26 -12.07 10.59
C SER A 341 -8.79 -12.11 10.58
N LYS A 342 -9.39 -12.97 11.42
CA LYS A 342 -10.85 -13.02 11.60
C LYS A 342 -11.42 -11.77 12.28
N SER A 343 -10.75 -11.23 13.31
CA SER A 343 -11.26 -10.03 14.00
C SER A 343 -11.18 -8.78 13.13
N VAL A 344 -10.24 -8.73 12.18
CA VAL A 344 -10.08 -7.60 11.25
C VAL A 344 -10.80 -7.76 9.92
N ARG A 345 -11.47 -8.90 9.67
CA ARG A 345 -12.21 -9.20 8.43
C ARG A 345 -13.24 -8.14 8.06
N ASN A 346 -13.94 -7.59 9.05
CA ASN A 346 -14.94 -6.55 8.83
C ASN A 346 -14.37 -5.17 9.14
N ILE A 347 -14.01 -4.43 8.09
CA ILE A 347 -13.38 -3.10 8.20
C ILE A 347 -14.26 -2.06 8.90
N THR A 348 -15.59 -2.22 8.90
CA THR A 348 -16.51 -1.27 9.55
C THR A 348 -16.38 -1.31 11.07
N THR A 349 -15.87 -2.40 11.64
CA THR A 349 -15.49 -2.49 13.06
C THR A 349 -14.46 -1.41 13.44
N PHE A 350 -13.61 -1.00 12.51
CA PHE A 350 -12.61 0.06 12.72
C PHE A 350 -13.12 1.46 12.33
N GLY A 351 -14.42 1.57 12.04
CA GLY A 351 -15.07 2.83 11.76
C GLY A 351 -14.64 3.48 10.46
N TYR A 352 -14.28 2.70 9.43
CA TYR A 352 -14.16 3.21 8.06
C TYR A 352 -14.84 2.31 7.02
N THR A 353 -15.02 2.84 5.81
CA THR A 353 -15.41 2.13 4.58
C THR A 353 -14.71 2.75 3.36
N TYR A 354 -15.07 2.33 2.15
CA TYR A 354 -14.60 2.89 0.87
C TYR A 354 -15.77 3.39 0.01
N PRO A 355 -15.58 4.43 -0.84
CA PRO A 355 -16.62 4.95 -1.73
C PRO A 355 -17.22 3.89 -2.66
N GLU A 356 -16.39 2.93 -3.09
CA GLU A 356 -16.75 1.83 -3.99
C GLU A 356 -17.50 0.69 -3.29
N MET A 357 -17.69 0.78 -1.96
CA MET A 357 -18.37 -0.22 -1.15
C MET A 357 -19.67 0.35 -0.59
N PRO A 358 -20.77 0.37 -1.36
CA PRO A 358 -22.00 0.98 -0.92
C PRO A 358 -22.79 0.08 0.04
N ASN A 359 -23.51 0.81 0.90
CA ASN A 359 -24.68 0.48 1.70
C ASN A 359 -24.77 -0.95 2.29
N TRP A 360 -24.43 -1.05 3.57
CA TRP A 360 -24.62 -2.20 4.46
C TRP A 360 -26.06 -2.76 4.54
N LYS A 361 -27.06 -2.08 3.94
CA LYS A 361 -28.44 -2.56 3.84
C LYS A 361 -28.70 -3.49 2.65
N MET A 362 -27.75 -3.61 1.72
CA MET A 362 -27.86 -4.52 0.56
C MET A 362 -27.54 -5.97 0.96
N SER A 363 -28.13 -6.95 0.27
CA SER A 363 -27.73 -8.36 0.43
C SER A 363 -26.28 -8.57 -0.03
N PRO A 364 -25.57 -9.60 0.45
CA PRO A 364 -24.22 -9.93 0.00
C PRO A 364 -24.09 -10.00 -1.52
N GLU A 365 -25.06 -10.60 -2.21
CA GLU A 365 -25.08 -10.77 -3.67
C GLU A 365 -25.19 -9.42 -4.39
N ALA A 366 -26.05 -8.53 -3.89
CA ALA A 366 -26.22 -7.19 -4.43
C ALA A 366 -24.96 -6.33 -4.21
N ARG A 367 -24.30 -6.47 -3.05
CA ARG A 367 -23.01 -5.82 -2.77
C ARG A 367 -21.91 -6.33 -3.69
N ALA A 368 -21.84 -7.65 -3.91
CA ALA A 368 -20.89 -8.26 -4.81
C ALA A 368 -21.12 -7.81 -6.27
N SER A 369 -22.37 -7.74 -6.70
CA SER A 369 -22.76 -7.23 -8.03
C SER A 369 -22.33 -5.78 -8.25
N TYR A 370 -22.55 -4.93 -7.24
CA TYR A 370 -22.08 -3.54 -7.27
C TYR A 370 -20.54 -3.47 -7.27
N GLY A 371 -19.88 -4.24 -6.42
CA GLY A 371 -18.41 -4.29 -6.35
C GLY A 371 -17.79 -4.66 -7.70
N ARG A 372 -18.35 -5.66 -8.40
CA ARG A 372 -17.93 -6.03 -9.76
C ARG A 372 -18.08 -4.88 -10.74
N ALA A 373 -19.18 -4.11 -10.66
CA ALA A 373 -19.38 -2.92 -11.48
C ALA A 373 -18.34 -1.82 -11.21
N GLN A 374 -17.97 -1.61 -9.95
CA GLN A 374 -16.90 -0.66 -9.62
C GLN A 374 -15.55 -1.11 -10.17
N ILE A 375 -15.18 -2.38 -9.99
CA ILE A 375 -13.92 -2.93 -10.51
C ILE A 375 -13.87 -2.86 -12.04
N ASN A 376 -14.95 -3.23 -12.74
CA ASN A 376 -15.03 -3.11 -14.18
C ASN A 376 -14.92 -1.66 -14.66
N SER A 377 -15.52 -0.71 -13.94
CA SER A 377 -15.44 0.72 -14.27
C SER A 377 -14.04 1.30 -14.07
N LEU A 378 -13.37 0.90 -12.98
CA LEU A 378 -12.05 1.42 -12.59
C LEU A 378 -10.92 0.78 -13.39
N TYR A 379 -10.94 -0.55 -13.52
CA TYR A 379 -9.78 -1.34 -13.98
C TYR A 379 -10.10 -2.26 -15.16
N GLY A 380 -11.36 -2.41 -15.53
CA GLY A 380 -11.74 -3.21 -16.68
C GLY A 380 -11.28 -2.56 -17.97
N GLU A 381 -10.80 -3.37 -18.92
CA GLU A 381 -10.40 -2.88 -20.23
C GLU A 381 -11.53 -2.05 -20.89
N LYS A 382 -11.15 -0.89 -21.45
CA LYS A 382 -12.03 -0.03 -22.25
C LYS A 382 -11.71 -0.22 -23.74
N ASP A 383 -12.72 -0.04 -24.60
CA ASP A 383 -12.55 -0.18 -26.07
C ASP A 383 -11.47 0.75 -26.67
N ASP A 384 -11.20 1.88 -26.01
CA ASP A 384 -10.16 2.84 -26.42
C ASP A 384 -8.74 2.40 -26.01
N ASP A 385 -8.59 1.54 -24.99
CA ASP A 385 -7.30 0.98 -24.56
C ASP A 385 -6.79 -0.02 -25.62
N LEU A 386 -7.70 -0.84 -26.16
CA LEU A 386 -7.44 -1.75 -27.29
C LEU A 386 -7.09 -1.01 -28.60
N ARG A 387 -7.49 0.27 -28.73
CA ARG A 387 -7.12 1.14 -29.86
C ARG A 387 -5.78 1.84 -29.62
N SER A 388 -5.48 2.23 -28.39
CA SER A 388 -4.24 2.92 -28.00
C SER A 388 -3.02 1.98 -28.00
N ALA A 389 -3.22 0.70 -27.64
CA ALA A 389 -2.22 -0.35 -27.85
C ALA A 389 -1.79 -0.50 -29.33
N ARG A 390 -2.63 -0.06 -30.29
CA ARG A 390 -2.27 -0.03 -31.72
C ARG A 390 -1.25 1.05 -32.08
N ALA A 391 -1.11 2.11 -31.27
CA ALA A 391 -0.28 3.27 -31.58
C ALA A 391 1.17 3.18 -31.07
N LEU A 392 1.44 2.35 -30.05
CA LEU A 392 2.78 2.19 -29.45
C LEU A 392 3.81 1.49 -30.35
N LYS A 393 3.40 0.99 -31.53
CA LYS A 393 4.28 0.34 -32.51
C LYS A 393 5.29 1.28 -33.20
N GLY A 394 5.20 2.60 -32.99
CA GLY A 394 6.01 3.59 -33.71
C GLY A 394 7.40 3.91 -33.13
N ALA A 395 7.77 3.41 -31.94
CA ALA A 395 8.90 3.97 -31.17
C ALA A 395 10.15 3.09 -31.01
N GLY A 396 10.27 1.93 -31.68
CA GLY A 396 11.55 1.21 -31.78
C GLY A 396 12.17 0.67 -30.47
N TYR A 397 11.43 0.58 -29.37
CA TYR A 397 11.87 -0.10 -28.15
C TYR A 397 11.53 -1.59 -28.19
N PRO A 398 12.36 -2.49 -27.63
CA PRO A 398 11.88 -3.82 -27.25
C PRO A 398 10.69 -3.63 -26.30
N SER A 399 9.50 -4.09 -26.69
CA SER A 399 8.27 -3.87 -25.93
C SER A 399 8.32 -4.70 -24.66
N VAL A 400 8.60 -4.09 -23.51
CA VAL A 400 8.40 -4.73 -22.21
C VAL A 400 6.93 -5.15 -22.11
N ILE A 401 6.67 -6.45 -22.03
CA ILE A 401 5.32 -7.03 -22.06
C ILE A 401 4.70 -7.20 -20.65
N GLY A 402 5.50 -7.04 -19.60
CA GLY A 402 5.08 -7.08 -18.20
C GLY A 402 6.26 -6.99 -17.23
N ARG A 403 6.00 -6.73 -15.95
CA ARG A 403 7.02 -6.59 -14.90
C ARG A 403 6.63 -7.33 -13.63
N MET A 404 7.63 -7.86 -12.95
CA MET A 404 7.52 -8.50 -11.64
C MET A 404 8.58 -7.92 -10.71
N SER A 405 8.20 -7.62 -9.46
CA SER A 405 9.13 -7.22 -8.42
C SER A 405 9.04 -8.14 -7.22
N LEU A 406 10.20 -8.44 -6.64
CA LEU A 406 10.34 -9.17 -5.38
C LEU A 406 10.92 -8.24 -4.32
N LEU A 407 10.21 -8.09 -3.22
CA LEU A 407 10.76 -7.42 -2.04
C LEU A 407 11.64 -8.40 -1.24
N ALA A 408 12.55 -7.84 -0.43
CA ALA A 408 13.55 -8.62 0.29
C ALA A 408 12.98 -9.52 1.41
N VAL A 409 11.71 -9.35 1.77
CA VAL A 409 11.01 -10.13 2.78
C VAL A 409 9.70 -10.62 2.16
N PRO A 410 9.34 -11.91 2.32
CA PRO A 410 10.09 -12.95 3.04
C PRO A 410 11.38 -13.39 2.35
N ARG A 411 12.40 -13.80 3.13
CA ARG A 411 13.72 -14.19 2.60
C ARG A 411 13.75 -15.59 1.97
N THR A 412 12.78 -16.42 2.30
CA THR A 412 12.66 -17.82 1.87
C THR A 412 11.21 -18.09 1.44
N GLY A 413 11.03 -19.01 0.50
CA GLY A 413 9.73 -19.31 -0.09
C GLY A 413 9.77 -19.32 -1.61
N VAL A 414 8.61 -19.51 -2.23
CA VAL A 414 8.45 -19.50 -3.69
C VAL A 414 7.48 -18.40 -4.06
N ALA A 415 7.95 -17.32 -4.68
CA ALA A 415 7.05 -16.30 -5.21
C ALA A 415 6.57 -16.70 -6.62
N SER A 416 5.28 -16.49 -6.90
CA SER A 416 4.68 -16.73 -8.21
C SER A 416 3.84 -15.52 -8.61
N ALA A 417 3.81 -15.20 -9.91
CA ALA A 417 2.94 -14.18 -10.48
C ALA A 417 2.49 -14.60 -11.88
N SER A 418 1.35 -14.07 -12.32
CA SER A 418 0.87 -14.20 -13.69
C SER A 418 0.86 -12.82 -14.35
N LEU A 419 1.37 -12.76 -15.59
CA LEU A 419 1.36 -11.54 -16.40
C LEU A 419 0.34 -11.71 -17.54
N PRO A 420 -0.82 -11.04 -17.50
CA PRO A 420 -1.82 -11.17 -18.55
C PRO A 420 -1.35 -10.52 -19.86
N LEU A 421 -1.19 -11.33 -20.93
CA LEU A 421 -0.66 -10.87 -22.22
C LEU A 421 -1.75 -10.45 -23.22
N ARG A 422 -3.04 -10.59 -22.88
CA ARG A 422 -4.15 -10.45 -23.83
C ARG A 422 -4.13 -9.11 -24.57
N GLU A 423 -3.97 -8.01 -23.85
CA GLU A 423 -4.02 -6.69 -24.47
C GLU A 423 -2.85 -6.45 -25.44
N VAL A 424 -1.65 -6.91 -25.08
CA VAL A 424 -0.44 -6.84 -25.94
C VAL A 424 -0.64 -7.67 -27.21
N LEU A 425 -1.21 -8.87 -27.07
CA LEU A 425 -1.44 -9.79 -28.18
C LEU A 425 -2.58 -9.32 -29.11
N VAL A 426 -3.70 -8.84 -28.55
CA VAL A 426 -4.85 -8.33 -29.33
C VAL A 426 -4.51 -7.01 -30.03
N GLY A 427 -3.69 -6.16 -29.41
CA GLY A 427 -3.15 -4.95 -30.04
C GLY A 427 -2.25 -5.25 -31.24
N ASN A 428 -1.66 -6.45 -31.30
CA ASN A 428 -0.86 -6.89 -32.44
C ASN A 428 -1.74 -7.60 -33.50
N HIS A 429 -2.09 -6.87 -34.55
CA HIS A 429 -2.90 -7.38 -35.67
C HIS A 429 -2.40 -8.71 -36.27
N SER A 430 -1.09 -8.98 -36.23
CA SER A 430 -0.49 -10.22 -36.73
C SER A 430 -0.74 -11.43 -35.82
N MET A 431 -1.12 -11.20 -34.56
CA MET A 431 -1.31 -12.22 -33.53
C MET A 431 -2.77 -12.42 -33.14
N ARG A 432 -3.63 -11.42 -33.40
CA ARG A 432 -5.02 -11.37 -32.93
C ARG A 432 -5.88 -12.57 -33.35
N ASP A 433 -5.71 -13.05 -34.57
CA ASP A 433 -6.53 -14.12 -35.16
C ASP A 433 -5.76 -15.45 -35.28
N LEU A 434 -4.58 -15.54 -34.64
CA LEU A 434 -3.81 -16.77 -34.63
C LEU A 434 -4.39 -17.78 -33.63
N PRO A 435 -4.37 -19.09 -33.95
CA PRO A 435 -4.73 -20.11 -32.99
C PRO A 435 -3.71 -20.13 -31.83
N PRO A 436 -4.12 -20.54 -30.61
CA PRO A 436 -3.28 -20.48 -29.42
C PRO A 436 -1.90 -21.12 -29.59
N GLU A 437 -1.78 -22.22 -30.33
CA GLU A 437 -0.50 -22.92 -30.52
C GLU A 437 0.51 -22.05 -31.27
N LYS A 438 0.06 -21.27 -32.26
CA LYS A 438 0.95 -20.36 -33.00
C LYS A 438 1.38 -19.17 -32.14
N VAL A 439 0.49 -18.66 -31.30
CA VAL A 439 0.80 -17.57 -30.37
C VAL A 439 1.82 -18.05 -29.33
N VAL A 440 1.63 -19.25 -28.79
CA VAL A 440 2.55 -19.87 -27.83
C VAL A 440 3.93 -20.06 -28.45
N LEU A 441 4.02 -20.62 -29.65
CA LEU A 441 5.29 -20.82 -30.35
C LEU A 441 6.05 -19.50 -30.54
N PHE A 442 5.35 -18.45 -31.01
CA PHE A 442 5.93 -17.13 -31.15
C PHE A 442 6.46 -16.59 -29.81
N LEU A 443 5.69 -16.73 -28.73
CA LEU A 443 6.13 -16.28 -27.40
C LEU A 443 7.34 -17.09 -26.89
N GLN A 444 7.41 -18.40 -27.16
CA GLN A 444 8.57 -19.23 -26.80
C GLN A 444 9.83 -18.85 -27.59
N GLU A 445 9.68 -18.36 -28.81
CA GLU A 445 10.80 -17.93 -29.67
C GLU A 445 11.30 -16.54 -29.31
N GLU A 446 10.39 -15.58 -29.11
CA GLU A 446 10.70 -14.15 -29.08
C GLU A 446 10.75 -13.53 -27.66
N MET A 447 10.15 -14.18 -26.66
CA MET A 447 10.14 -13.63 -25.30
C MET A 447 11.49 -13.86 -24.61
N THR A 448 12.10 -12.77 -24.14
CA THR A 448 13.33 -12.79 -23.33
C THR A 448 13.08 -12.30 -21.92
N THR A 449 13.88 -12.76 -20.96
CA THR A 449 13.75 -12.40 -19.55
C THR A 449 14.91 -11.52 -19.10
N GLU A 450 14.59 -10.40 -18.47
CA GLU A 450 15.58 -9.52 -17.87
C GLU A 450 15.39 -9.46 -16.35
N ILE A 451 16.45 -9.77 -15.59
CA ILE A 451 16.45 -9.63 -14.13
C ILE A 451 17.30 -8.41 -13.78
N ARG A 452 16.78 -7.54 -12.92
CA ARG A 452 17.54 -6.44 -12.33
C ARG A 452 17.63 -6.59 -10.82
N GLY A 453 18.83 -6.39 -10.29
CA GLY A 453 19.04 -6.30 -8.84
C GLY A 453 18.45 -5.00 -8.29
N SER A 454 18.40 -4.89 -6.95
CA SER A 454 17.95 -3.66 -6.29
C SER A 454 18.76 -2.45 -6.72
N ASP A 455 20.06 -2.62 -6.99
CA ASP A 455 20.96 -1.56 -7.48
C ASP A 455 20.69 -1.12 -8.95
N GLY A 456 19.67 -1.68 -9.59
CA GLY A 456 19.29 -1.42 -10.99
C GLY A 456 20.15 -2.14 -12.03
N ARG A 457 21.19 -2.88 -11.60
CA ARG A 457 22.08 -3.61 -12.52
C ARG A 457 21.42 -4.90 -12.99
N GLN A 458 21.66 -5.24 -14.25
CA GLN A 458 21.19 -6.50 -14.81
C GLN A 458 21.91 -7.68 -14.16
N VAL A 459 21.13 -8.68 -13.77
CA VAL A 459 21.59 -9.95 -13.22
C VAL A 459 21.39 -11.01 -14.30
N PRO A 460 22.43 -11.76 -14.69
CA PRO A 460 22.28 -12.87 -15.63
C PRO A 460 21.25 -13.88 -15.12
N VAL A 461 20.34 -14.32 -15.98
CA VAL A 461 19.25 -15.22 -15.60
C VAL A 461 19.78 -16.56 -15.08
N THR A 462 20.93 -17.00 -15.57
CA THR A 462 21.67 -18.18 -15.09
C THR A 462 22.05 -18.13 -13.61
N ARG A 463 22.06 -16.94 -12.99
CA ARG A 463 22.29 -16.79 -11.54
C ARG A 463 21.03 -17.04 -10.70
N VAL A 464 19.88 -17.25 -11.33
CA VAL A 464 18.60 -17.54 -10.67
C VAL A 464 18.04 -18.87 -11.21
N PRO A 465 18.71 -20.01 -10.92
CA PRO A 465 18.34 -21.31 -11.49
C PRO A 465 16.96 -21.82 -11.04
N SER A 466 16.38 -21.22 -10.01
CA SER A 466 15.02 -21.51 -9.54
C SER A 466 13.93 -20.78 -10.34
N LEU A 467 14.27 -19.84 -11.22
CA LEU A 467 13.30 -19.13 -12.04
C LEU A 467 12.74 -20.07 -13.12
N HIS A 468 11.43 -20.25 -13.11
CA HIS A 468 10.70 -21.03 -14.10
C HIS A 468 9.63 -20.13 -14.73
N ILE A 469 9.54 -20.16 -16.06
CA ILE A 469 8.51 -19.44 -16.82
C ILE A 469 7.66 -20.46 -17.55
N GLN A 470 6.36 -20.24 -17.55
CA GLN A 470 5.41 -21.08 -18.24
C GLN A 470 4.38 -20.19 -18.93
N ILE A 471 4.09 -20.49 -20.19
CA ILE A 471 3.02 -19.84 -20.92
C ILE A 471 1.72 -20.61 -20.65
N THR A 472 0.66 -19.90 -20.32
CA THR A 472 -0.66 -20.51 -20.08
C THR A 472 -1.67 -19.90 -21.03
N SER A 473 -2.31 -20.74 -21.84
CA SER A 473 -3.42 -20.35 -22.71
C SER A 473 -4.75 -20.83 -22.15
N MET A 474 -5.80 -20.04 -22.31
CA MET A 474 -7.15 -20.41 -21.91
C MET A 474 -8.18 -19.69 -22.76
N GLU A 475 -9.37 -20.27 -22.86
CA GLU A 475 -10.52 -19.59 -23.43
C GLU A 475 -10.86 -18.36 -22.58
N TYR A 476 -11.18 -17.26 -23.25
CA TYR A 476 -11.59 -16.00 -22.64
C TYR A 476 -12.94 -15.59 -23.22
N ILE A 477 -13.95 -15.52 -22.37
CA ILE A 477 -15.27 -15.03 -22.71
C ILE A 477 -15.40 -13.64 -22.07
N PRO A 478 -15.54 -12.56 -22.87
CA PRO A 478 -15.70 -11.21 -22.34
C PRO A 478 -16.86 -11.11 -21.35
N ARG A 479 -16.79 -10.14 -20.44
CA ARG A 479 -17.88 -9.85 -19.50
C ARG A 479 -19.20 -9.59 -20.25
N ALA A 480 -20.29 -10.15 -19.74
CA ALA A 480 -21.62 -10.00 -20.36
C ALA A 480 -22.28 -8.65 -20.04
N ASN A 481 -21.92 -8.02 -18.93
CA ASN A 481 -22.42 -6.72 -18.47
C ASN A 481 -21.44 -6.12 -17.45
N ASP A 482 -21.71 -4.89 -17.03
CA ASP A 482 -20.87 -4.15 -16.09
C ASP A 482 -20.75 -4.82 -14.72
N SER A 483 -21.72 -5.62 -14.31
CA SER A 483 -21.71 -6.31 -13.00
C SER A 483 -21.16 -7.73 -13.04
N SER A 484 -20.58 -8.16 -14.17
CA SER A 484 -20.01 -9.49 -14.35
C SER A 484 -18.53 -9.40 -14.72
N PHE A 485 -17.71 -10.32 -14.22
CA PHE A 485 -16.34 -10.48 -14.72
C PHE A 485 -16.31 -11.37 -15.97
N PRO A 486 -15.22 -11.33 -16.76
CA PRO A 486 -14.98 -12.30 -17.81
C PRO A 486 -14.96 -13.73 -17.27
N VAL A 487 -15.30 -14.69 -18.13
CA VAL A 487 -15.22 -16.12 -17.82
C VAL A 487 -13.99 -16.70 -18.50
N PHE A 488 -13.22 -17.46 -17.73
CA PHE A 488 -12.01 -18.13 -18.19
C PHE A 488 -12.26 -19.64 -18.25
N GLY A 489 -11.93 -20.25 -19.39
CA GLY A 489 -12.03 -21.69 -19.58
C GLY A 489 -10.87 -22.46 -18.95
N ASN A 490 -10.74 -23.73 -19.32
CA ASN A 490 -9.65 -24.57 -18.83
C ASN A 490 -8.28 -24.07 -19.31
N ALA A 491 -7.32 -24.02 -18.38
CA ALA A 491 -5.96 -23.60 -18.65
C ALA A 491 -5.14 -24.74 -19.27
N GLN A 492 -4.54 -24.46 -20.43
CA GLN A 492 -3.51 -25.29 -21.04
C GLN A 492 -2.13 -24.66 -20.79
N ARG A 493 -1.18 -25.50 -20.36
CA ARG A 493 0.14 -25.08 -19.89
C ARG A 493 1.22 -25.50 -20.86
N TRP A 494 2.11 -24.57 -21.18
CA TRP A 494 3.18 -24.74 -22.16
C TRP A 494 4.50 -24.34 -21.51
N PRO A 495 5.50 -25.23 -21.42
CA PRO A 495 6.82 -24.89 -20.92
C PRO A 495 7.43 -23.74 -21.74
N ALA A 496 8.10 -22.79 -21.11
CA ALA A 496 8.86 -21.76 -21.82
C ALA A 496 10.30 -21.75 -21.30
N GLU A 497 11.27 -21.66 -22.21
CA GLU A 497 12.67 -21.51 -21.81
C GLU A 497 12.89 -20.10 -21.26
N VAL A 498 13.68 -20.01 -20.20
CA VAL A 498 14.13 -18.72 -19.68
C VAL A 498 15.37 -18.32 -20.47
N ARG A 499 15.25 -17.31 -21.33
CA ARG A 499 16.30 -16.83 -22.23
C ARG A 499 16.81 -15.45 -21.84
#